data_AF-A0A1Y1RTA1-F1
#
_entry.id   AF-A0A1Y1RTA1-F1
#
_cell.length_a   1.000
_cell.length_b   1.000
_cell.length_c   1.000
_cell.angle_alpha   90.00
_cell.angle_beta   90.00
_cell.angle_gamma   90.00
#
_symmetry.space_group_name_H-M   'P 1'
#
loop_
_entity.id
_entity.type
_entity.pdbx_description
1 polymer ?
#
loop_
_entity_poly.entity_id
_entity_poly.type
_entity_poly.pdbx_seq_one_letter_code
_entity_poly.pdbx_strand_id
1 'polypeptide(L)'
;MKEIDSRQRRIDNLFKKVTVILKGDSYDIELIAEFTKYLCVLVSGHLEKSIYMCLLAYSSNHGSIEVRNYIDSNLKNFTNARTGKIESLLEQFNREWKSNLVEMRDYEEIKGSVNSLITVRHAIAHGNTIDLSMVSLTKYYDDTKKLIRKIFEITT
;
A
#
# COMPACT_ATOMS: atom_id res chain seq x y z
N MET A 1 0.34 3.09 -14.56
CA MET A 1 -0.80 3.81 -13.95
C MET A 1 -2.14 3.08 -14.13
N LYS A 2 -2.63 2.78 -15.34
CA LYS A 2 -3.97 2.17 -15.58
C LYS A 2 -4.35 0.97 -14.68
N GLU A 3 -3.45 0.00 -14.47
CA GLU A 3 -3.76 -1.15 -13.60
C GLU A 3 -3.73 -0.79 -12.10
N ILE A 4 -2.82 0.10 -11.66
CA ILE A 4 -2.81 0.64 -10.28
C ILE A 4 -4.15 1.34 -10.01
N ASP A 5 -4.61 2.19 -10.92
CA ASP A 5 -5.89 2.91 -10.81
C ASP A 5 -7.08 1.96 -10.81
N SER A 6 -7.02 0.88 -11.60
CA SER A 6 -8.07 -0.15 -11.63
C SER A 6 -8.19 -0.86 -10.29
N ARG A 7 -7.06 -1.23 -9.67
CA ARG A 7 -7.02 -1.83 -8.33
C ARG A 7 -7.53 -0.85 -7.28
N GLN A 8 -7.07 0.41 -7.34
CA GLN A 8 -7.50 1.45 -6.42
C GLN A 8 -9.02 1.65 -6.48
N ARG A 9 -9.60 1.79 -7.69
CA ARG A 9 -11.05 1.95 -7.86
C ARG A 9 -11.87 0.80 -7.26
N ARG A 10 -11.37 -0.43 -7.33
CA ARG A 10 -12.04 -1.59 -6.71
C ARG A 10 -12.07 -1.46 -5.18
N ILE A 11 -10.95 -1.04 -4.58
CA ILE A 11 -10.83 -0.82 -3.14
C ILE A 11 -11.68 0.38 -2.71
N ASP A 12 -11.61 1.51 -3.43
CA ASP A 12 -12.46 2.69 -3.21
C ASP A 12 -13.96 2.32 -3.20
N ASN A 13 -14.39 1.50 -4.17
CA ASN A 13 -15.78 1.04 -4.24
C ASN A 13 -16.17 0.17 -3.03
N LEU A 14 -15.24 -0.63 -2.50
CA LEU A 14 -15.51 -1.43 -1.31
C LEU A 14 -15.58 -0.54 -0.05
N PHE A 15 -14.67 0.43 0.12
CA PHE A 15 -14.78 1.43 1.19
C PHE A 15 -16.12 2.17 1.16
N LYS A 16 -16.59 2.56 -0.04
CA LYS A 16 -17.91 3.19 -0.21
C LYS A 16 -19.04 2.28 0.25
N LYS A 17 -19.04 1.01 -0.15
CA LYS A 17 -20.06 0.03 0.26
C LYS A 17 -20.09 -0.15 1.78
N VAL A 18 -18.93 -0.33 2.41
CA VAL A 18 -18.82 -0.51 3.87
C VAL A 18 -19.26 0.75 4.61
N THR A 19 -18.90 1.93 4.11
CA THR A 19 -19.35 3.22 4.66
C THR A 19 -20.87 3.39 4.59
N VAL A 20 -21.52 2.90 3.54
CA VAL A 20 -22.99 2.92 3.44
C VAL A 20 -23.62 2.02 4.50
N ILE A 21 -23.07 0.82 4.71
CA ILE A 21 -23.54 -0.10 5.75
C ILE A 21 -23.42 0.56 7.13
N LEU A 22 -22.28 1.18 7.44
CA LEU A 22 -22.03 1.90 8.70
C LEU A 22 -23.02 3.04 9.00
N LYS A 23 -23.63 3.62 7.98
CA LYS A 23 -24.56 4.75 8.13
C LYS A 23 -26.03 4.31 8.27
N GLY A 24 -26.31 3.01 8.18
CA GLY A 24 -27.66 2.48 8.37
C GLY A 24 -28.11 2.51 9.83
N ASP A 25 -29.42 2.57 10.05
CA ASP A 25 -30.05 2.67 11.38
C ASP A 25 -29.79 1.45 12.29
N SER A 26 -29.39 0.32 11.70
CA SER A 26 -28.94 -0.89 12.40
C SER A 26 -27.84 -1.56 11.58
N TYR A 27 -26.58 -1.34 11.96
CA TYR A 27 -25.44 -1.99 11.31
C TYR A 27 -24.84 -3.06 12.23
N ASP A 28 -24.43 -4.16 11.61
CA ASP A 28 -23.79 -5.28 12.29
C ASP A 28 -22.30 -4.95 12.55
N ILE A 29 -21.94 -4.77 13.81
CA ILE A 29 -20.58 -4.42 14.24
C ILE A 29 -19.59 -5.53 13.89
N GLU A 30 -19.99 -6.80 14.01
CA GLU A 30 -19.12 -7.94 13.68
C GLU A 30 -18.84 -7.96 12.18
N LEU A 31 -19.87 -7.75 11.36
CA LEU A 31 -19.71 -7.65 9.91
C LEU A 31 -18.77 -6.50 9.51
N ILE A 32 -18.88 -5.35 10.17
CA ILE A 32 -17.95 -4.23 9.95
C ILE A 32 -16.53 -4.60 10.34
N ALA A 33 -16.33 -5.29 11.47
CA ALA A 33 -15.00 -5.74 11.88
C ALA A 33 -14.38 -6.70 10.85
N GLU A 34 -15.17 -7.64 10.30
CA GLU A 34 -14.72 -8.54 9.23
C GLU A 34 -14.37 -7.79 7.93
N PHE A 35 -15.20 -6.83 7.51
CA PHE A 35 -14.87 -6.00 6.36
C PHE A 35 -13.64 -5.12 6.59
N THR A 36 -13.42 -4.64 7.81
CA THR A 36 -12.24 -3.86 8.17
C THR A 36 -10.97 -4.71 8.03
N LYS A 37 -11.00 -5.96 8.51
CA LYS A 37 -9.89 -6.92 8.31
C LYS A 37 -9.61 -7.15 6.83
N TYR A 38 -10.67 -7.41 6.06
CA TYR A 38 -10.53 -7.67 4.63
C TYR A 38 -9.96 -6.46 3.86
N LEU A 39 -10.47 -5.26 4.13
CA LEU A 39 -9.96 -4.03 3.55
C LEU A 39 -8.49 -3.79 3.93
N CYS A 40 -8.09 -4.06 5.17
CA CYS A 40 -6.70 -3.95 5.60
C CYS A 40 -5.77 -4.83 4.74
N VAL A 41 -6.16 -6.09 4.50
CA VAL A 41 -5.42 -7.01 3.64
C VAL A 41 -5.35 -6.48 2.20
N LEU A 42 -6.46 -6.00 1.65
CA LEU A 42 -6.50 -5.45 0.29
C LEU A 42 -5.62 -4.20 0.12
N VAL A 43 -5.64 -3.28 1.09
CA VAL A 43 -4.82 -2.06 1.05
C VAL A 43 -3.33 -2.40 1.15
N SER A 44 -2.94 -3.32 2.05
CA SER A 44 -1.56 -3.80 2.16
C SER A 44 -1.08 -4.45 0.85
N GLY A 45 -1.88 -5.35 0.26
CA GLY A 45 -1.53 -5.97 -1.01
C GLY A 45 -1.56 -5.01 -2.21
N HIS A 46 -2.34 -3.94 -2.14
CA HIS A 46 -2.32 -2.87 -3.13
C HIS A 46 -1.02 -2.08 -3.08
N LEU A 47 -0.54 -1.71 -1.89
CA LEU A 47 0.75 -1.05 -1.70
C LEU A 47 1.89 -1.86 -2.33
N GLU A 48 2.03 -3.13 -1.94
CA GLU A 48 3.08 -4.04 -2.45
C GLU A 48 3.02 -4.13 -3.98
N LYS A 49 1.82 -4.37 -4.54
CA LYS A 49 1.66 -4.52 -5.99
C LYS A 49 1.93 -3.23 -6.75
N SER A 50 1.54 -2.07 -6.22
CA SER A 50 1.78 -0.79 -6.86
C SER A 50 3.28 -0.47 -6.92
N ILE A 51 4.03 -0.72 -5.84
CA ILE A 51 5.50 -0.56 -5.82
C ILE A 51 6.15 -1.48 -6.85
N TYR A 52 5.77 -2.77 -6.87
CA TYR A 52 6.24 -3.74 -7.86
C TYR A 52 6.04 -3.21 -9.29
N MET A 53 4.85 -2.69 -9.60
CA MET A 53 4.51 -2.21 -10.93
C MET A 53 5.30 -0.95 -11.33
N CYS A 54 5.49 0.00 -10.40
CA CYS A 54 6.28 1.21 -10.67
C CYS A 54 7.73 0.85 -11.02
N LEU A 55 8.38 0.03 -10.18
CA LEU A 55 9.78 -0.34 -10.37
C LEU A 55 9.98 -1.22 -11.61
N LEU A 56 9.07 -2.16 -11.88
CA LEU A 56 9.15 -2.98 -13.09
C LEU A 56 8.97 -2.15 -14.37
N ALA A 57 8.08 -1.15 -14.34
CA ALA A 57 7.91 -0.23 -15.46
C ALA A 57 9.18 0.60 -15.70
N TYR A 58 9.77 1.15 -14.63
CA TYR A 58 11.04 1.87 -14.71
C TYR A 58 12.14 1.01 -15.35
N SER A 59 12.34 -0.22 -14.85
CA SER A 59 13.34 -1.15 -15.38
C SER A 59 13.10 -1.54 -16.83
N SER A 60 11.83 -1.62 -17.25
CA SER A 60 11.47 -1.92 -18.63
C SER A 60 11.84 -0.79 -19.59
N ASN A 61 11.85 0.45 -19.11
CA ASN A 61 12.13 1.64 -19.92
C ASN A 61 13.64 2.00 -19.94
N HIS A 62 14.41 1.55 -18.96
CA HIS A 62 15.80 1.99 -18.74
C HIS A 62 16.84 0.87 -18.74
N GLY A 63 16.42 -0.40 -18.88
CA GLY A 63 17.30 -1.56 -18.81
C GLY A 63 17.13 -2.54 -19.96
N SER A 64 18.07 -3.47 -20.09
CA SER A 64 17.93 -4.61 -20.99
C SER A 64 16.87 -5.60 -20.48
N ILE A 65 16.44 -6.51 -21.36
CA ILE A 65 15.46 -7.54 -21.00
C ILE A 65 15.97 -8.46 -19.88
N GLU A 66 17.28 -8.75 -19.85
CA GLU A 66 17.94 -9.55 -18.82
C GLU A 66 17.89 -8.87 -17.46
N VAL A 67 18.21 -7.57 -17.40
CA VAL A 67 18.13 -6.76 -16.18
C VAL A 67 16.69 -6.67 -15.68
N ARG A 68 15.74 -6.44 -16.58
CA ARG A 68 14.30 -6.45 -16.25
C ARG A 68 13.88 -7.80 -15.65
N ASN A 69 14.30 -8.92 -16.23
CA ASN A 69 13.95 -10.26 -15.74
C ASN A 69 14.53 -10.54 -14.35
N TYR A 70 15.76 -10.09 -14.09
CA TYR A 70 16.37 -10.16 -12.76
C TYR A 70 15.56 -9.34 -11.75
N ILE A 71 15.19 -8.11 -12.10
CA ILE A 71 14.42 -7.22 -11.22
C ILE A 71 13.02 -7.79 -10.96
N ASP A 72 12.31 -8.25 -11.99
CA ASP A 72 10.99 -8.90 -11.83
C ASP A 72 11.04 -10.07 -10.84
N SER A 73 12.06 -10.93 -10.97
CA SER A 73 12.24 -12.08 -10.09
C SER A 73 12.50 -11.69 -8.63
N ASN A 74 13.26 -10.62 -8.41
CA ASN A 74 13.52 -10.10 -7.06
C ASN A 74 12.28 -9.43 -6.46
N LEU A 75 11.57 -8.61 -7.24
CA LEU A 75 10.40 -7.88 -6.77
C LEU A 75 9.19 -8.78 -6.48
N LYS A 76 9.07 -9.96 -7.11
CA LYS A 76 7.99 -10.93 -6.80
C LYS A 76 7.98 -11.38 -5.34
N ASN A 77 9.13 -11.36 -4.68
CA ASN A 77 9.26 -11.73 -3.27
C ASN A 77 9.16 -10.52 -2.32
N PHE A 78 8.88 -9.32 -2.85
CA PHE A 78 8.74 -8.13 -2.03
C PHE A 78 7.38 -8.11 -1.31
N THR A 79 7.40 -8.49 -0.04
CA THR A 79 6.26 -8.46 0.88
C THR A 79 6.54 -7.61 2.10
N ASN A 80 5.53 -7.33 2.92
CA ASN A 80 5.66 -6.61 4.19
C ASN A 80 6.27 -5.23 3.97
N ALA A 81 5.65 -4.46 3.07
CA ALA A 81 6.10 -3.15 2.62
C ALA A 81 5.99 -2.05 3.70
N ARG A 82 6.67 -2.25 4.84
CA ARG A 82 6.94 -1.20 5.83
C ARG A 82 7.82 -0.13 5.19
N THR A 83 7.67 1.12 5.62
CA THR A 83 8.37 2.24 4.97
C THR A 83 9.87 2.08 4.93
N GLY A 84 10.50 1.58 5.99
CA GLY A 84 11.95 1.31 5.97
C GLY A 84 12.35 0.30 4.89
N LYS A 85 11.52 -0.72 4.62
CA LYS A 85 11.77 -1.69 3.54
C LYS A 85 11.56 -1.06 2.16
N ILE A 86 10.60 -0.16 2.03
CA ILE A 86 10.36 0.62 0.81
C ILE A 86 11.53 1.57 0.55
N GLU A 87 11.96 2.33 1.55
CA GLU A 87 13.12 3.23 1.50
C GLU A 87 14.38 2.49 1.03
N SER A 88 14.71 1.35 1.66
CA SER A 88 15.86 0.53 1.26
C SER A 88 15.72 -0.04 -0.15
N LEU A 89 14.51 -0.36 -0.59
CA LEU A 89 14.29 -0.84 -1.96
C LEU A 89 14.52 0.30 -2.97
N LEU A 90 13.99 1.50 -2.72
CA LEU A 90 14.19 2.64 -3.61
C LEU A 90 15.66 3.06 -3.67
N GLU A 91 16.36 3.07 -2.53
CA GLU A 91 17.79 3.40 -2.44
C GLU A 91 18.68 2.45 -3.26
N GLN A 92 18.28 1.18 -3.42
CA GLN A 92 18.98 0.22 -4.27
C GLN A 92 18.88 0.54 -5.77
N PHE A 93 17.80 1.22 -6.19
CA PHE A 93 17.64 1.66 -7.58
C PHE A 93 18.33 3.01 -7.80
N ASN A 94 18.08 3.97 -6.91
CA ASN A 94 18.70 5.29 -6.93
C ASN A 94 18.71 5.88 -5.52
N ARG A 95 19.89 6.30 -5.06
CA ARG A 95 20.08 6.86 -3.71
C ARG A 95 19.22 8.11 -3.46
N GLU A 96 18.98 8.93 -4.49
CA GLU A 96 18.18 10.15 -4.37
C GLU A 96 16.69 9.86 -4.20
N TRP A 97 16.20 8.70 -4.62
CA TRP A 97 14.78 8.37 -4.54
C TRP A 97 14.29 8.24 -3.11
N LYS A 98 15.12 7.67 -2.23
CA LYS A 98 14.85 7.64 -0.80
C LYS A 98 14.78 9.06 -0.23
N SER A 99 15.75 9.93 -0.56
CA SER A 99 15.74 11.33 -0.10
C SER A 99 14.46 12.05 -0.53
N ASN A 100 14.10 11.93 -1.82
CA ASN A 100 12.87 12.49 -2.36
C ASN A 100 11.59 11.99 -1.67
N LEU A 101 11.59 10.74 -1.19
CA LEU A 101 10.47 10.17 -0.47
C LEU A 101 10.38 10.72 0.96
N VAL A 102 11.50 10.74 1.70
CA VAL A 102 11.51 11.16 3.11
C VAL A 102 11.34 12.67 3.29
N GLU A 103 11.60 13.46 2.25
CA GLU A 103 11.40 14.92 2.22
C GLU A 103 9.93 15.34 2.02
N MET A 104 9.00 14.38 1.84
CA MET A 104 7.58 14.71 1.82
C MET A 104 7.18 15.42 3.14
N ARG A 105 6.44 16.52 3.03
CA ARG A 105 6.00 17.30 4.20
C ARG A 105 5.26 16.45 5.25
N ASP A 106 4.45 15.48 4.81
CA ASP A 106 3.66 14.58 5.64
C ASP A 106 4.29 13.19 5.78
N TYR A 107 5.61 13.04 5.54
CA TYR A 107 6.27 11.74 5.53
C TYR A 107 6.12 10.95 6.83
N GLU A 108 6.35 11.57 7.98
CA GLU A 108 6.27 10.86 9.28
C GLU A 108 4.86 10.37 9.60
N GLU A 109 3.83 11.13 9.19
CA GLU A 109 2.43 10.71 9.31
C GLU A 109 2.13 9.52 8.40
N ILE A 110 2.53 9.61 7.13
CA ILE A 110 2.40 8.51 6.15
C ILE A 110 3.12 7.26 6.65
N LYS A 111 4.33 7.42 7.19
CA LYS A 111 5.14 6.35 7.75
C LYS A 111 4.47 5.67 8.93
N GLY A 112 3.89 6.44 9.86
CA GLY A 112 3.09 5.89 10.95
C GLY A 112 1.90 5.07 10.45
N SER A 113 1.13 5.62 9.51
CA SER A 113 -0.03 4.98 8.89
C SER A 113 0.32 3.67 8.18
N VAL A 114 1.34 3.68 7.31
CA VAL A 114 1.74 2.51 6.52
C VAL A 114 2.33 1.42 7.41
N ASN A 115 3.17 1.77 8.39
CA ASN A 115 3.74 0.77 9.30
C ASN A 115 2.65 0.15 10.20
N SER A 116 1.64 0.92 10.59
CA SER A 116 0.47 0.42 11.32
C SER A 116 -0.37 -0.53 10.46
N LEU A 117 -0.65 -0.16 9.20
CA LEU A 117 -1.33 -1.03 8.23
C LEU A 117 -0.66 -2.40 8.11
N ILE A 118 0.66 -2.43 7.89
CA ILE A 118 1.40 -3.70 7.75
C ILE A 118 1.38 -4.50 9.05
N THR A 119 1.47 -3.82 10.20
CA THR A 119 1.40 -4.47 11.52
C THR A 119 0.03 -5.11 11.77
N VAL A 120 -1.07 -4.41 11.44
CA VAL A 120 -2.42 -4.98 11.56
C VAL A 120 -2.62 -6.13 10.57
N ARG A 121 -2.15 -6.01 9.31
CA ARG A 121 -2.21 -7.11 8.33
C ARG A 121 -1.47 -8.36 8.82
N HIS A 122 -0.35 -8.20 9.50
CA HIS A 122 0.36 -9.31 10.15
C HIS A 122 -0.47 -9.95 11.26
N ALA A 123 -1.04 -9.15 12.15
CA ALA A 123 -1.90 -9.64 13.22
C ALA A 123 -3.10 -10.44 12.66
N ILE A 124 -3.75 -9.93 11.61
CA ILE A 124 -4.85 -10.63 10.91
C ILE A 124 -4.38 -11.98 10.38
N ALA A 125 -3.23 -12.02 9.71
CA ALA A 125 -2.69 -13.26 9.13
C ALA A 125 -2.35 -14.32 10.19
N HIS A 126 -2.00 -13.89 11.40
CA HIS A 126 -1.75 -14.78 12.54
C HIS A 126 -3.01 -15.13 13.35
N GLY A 127 -4.18 -14.60 12.99
CA GLY A 127 -5.43 -14.85 13.70
C GLY A 127 -5.55 -14.11 15.04
N ASN A 128 -4.74 -13.06 15.24
CA ASN A 128 -4.77 -12.28 16.48
C ASN A 128 -5.99 -11.34 16.52
N THR A 129 -6.42 -11.00 17.73
CA THR A 129 -7.38 -9.91 17.94
C THR A 129 -6.78 -8.60 17.45
N ILE A 130 -7.56 -7.84 16.67
CA ILE A 130 -7.16 -6.53 16.16
C ILE A 130 -8.04 -5.45 16.76
N ASP A 131 -7.42 -4.32 17.08
CA ASP A 131 -8.11 -3.08 17.38
C ASP A 131 -7.87 -2.11 16.22
N LEU A 132 -8.73 -2.19 15.20
CA LEU A 132 -8.68 -1.34 14.03
C LEU A 132 -10.09 -0.85 13.71
N SER A 133 -10.28 0.46 13.73
CA SER A 133 -11.53 1.09 13.29
C SER A 133 -11.51 1.37 11.79
N MET A 134 -12.70 1.47 11.19
CA MET A 134 -12.85 1.93 9.81
C MET A 134 -12.31 3.35 9.57
N VAL A 135 -12.34 4.21 10.60
CA VAL A 135 -11.77 5.57 10.53
C VAL A 135 -10.25 5.50 10.39
N SER A 136 -9.59 4.75 11.26
CA SER A 136 -8.13 4.55 11.21
C SER A 136 -7.70 3.91 9.89
N LEU A 137 -8.43 2.88 9.43
CA LEU A 137 -8.13 2.21 8.18
C LEU A 137 -8.31 3.12 6.95
N THR A 138 -9.30 4.01 6.97
CA THR A 138 -9.49 5.01 5.91
C THR A 138 -8.30 5.94 5.84
N LYS A 139 -7.83 6.46 6.98
CA LYS A 139 -6.61 7.26 7.06
C LYS A 139 -5.39 6.49 6.54
N TYR A 140 -5.21 5.24 6.96
CA TYR A 140 -4.09 4.42 6.48
C TYR A 140 -4.13 4.23 4.97
N TYR A 141 -5.31 4.06 4.39
CA TYR A 141 -5.48 3.94 2.96
C TYR A 141 -5.18 5.24 2.22
N ASP A 142 -5.64 6.39 2.72
CA ASP A 142 -5.36 7.69 2.11
C ASP A 142 -3.86 7.99 2.10
N ASP A 143 -3.16 7.74 3.20
CA ASP A 143 -1.71 7.91 3.27
C ASP A 143 -0.97 6.90 2.37
N THR A 144 -1.48 5.67 2.25
CA THR A 144 -0.96 4.67 1.30
C THR A 144 -1.07 5.17 -0.15
N LYS A 145 -2.19 5.81 -0.53
CA LYS A 145 -2.36 6.39 -1.88
C LYS A 145 -1.37 7.52 -2.13
N LYS A 146 -1.12 8.39 -1.14
CA LYS A 146 -0.10 9.45 -1.26
C LYS A 146 1.29 8.87 -1.48
N LEU A 147 1.65 7.84 -0.70
CA LEU A 147 2.93 7.15 -0.83
C LEU A 147 3.09 6.52 -2.23
N ILE A 148 2.09 5.78 -2.72
CA ILE A 148 2.11 5.20 -4.06
C ILE A 148 2.29 6.27 -5.13
N ARG A 149 1.56 7.39 -5.01
CA ARG A 149 1.67 8.51 -5.95
C ARG A 149 3.08 9.09 -5.96
N LYS A 150 3.68 9.36 -4.80
CA LYS A 150 5.05 9.87 -4.72
C LYS A 150 6.05 8.90 -5.33
N ILE A 151 5.92 7.60 -5.06
CA ILE A 151 6.79 6.58 -5.66
C ILE A 151 6.66 6.58 -7.17
N PHE A 152 5.44 6.68 -7.69
CA PHE A 152 5.23 6.79 -9.14
C PHE A 152 5.91 8.03 -9.73
N GLU A 153 5.77 9.20 -9.09
CA GLU A 153 6.42 10.45 -9.53
C GLU A 153 7.94 10.37 -9.53
N ILE A 154 8.55 9.67 -8.57
CA ILE A 154 10.01 9.51 -8.49
C ILE A 154 10.54 8.50 -9.54
N THR A 155 9.71 7.54 -9.94
CA THR A 155 10.10 6.39 -10.79
C THR A 155 9.69 6.52 -12.25
N THR A 156 9.09 7.66 -12.64
CA THR A 156 8.67 7.96 -14.02
C THR A 156 9.49 9.12 -14.56
#